data_AF-A0A2N0H985-F1
#
_entry.id   AF-A0A2N0H985-F1
#
_cell.length_a   1.000
_cell.length_b   1.000
_cell.length_c   1.000
_cell.angle_alpha   90.00
_cell.angle_beta   90.00
_cell.angle_gamma   90.00
#
_symmetry.space_group_name_H-M   'P 1'
#
loop_
_entity.id
_entity.type
_entity.pdbx_description
1 polymer ?
#
loop_
_entity_poly.entity_id
_entity_poly.type
_entity_poly.pdbx_seq_one_letter_code
_entity_poly.pdbx_strand_id
1 'polypeptide(L)'
;MKSILKTLFIIVIIGLHGCSPKLQPYSAEVNFLYKEAQGTIAIKSTGYGGNRADAIMDAQKNAFNVLLFKGIPGTELNVPLIENENTAKSNHADYFKKFFDERNYRKFLMSSTESSNLIKIKGGKKISVDIKINYNSLRKDLENNELIRKFGF
;
A
#
# COMPACT_ATOMS: atom_id res chain seq x y z
N MET A 1 -34.70 20.06 40.81
CA MET A 1 -33.21 20.18 40.74
C MET A 1 -32.42 18.87 40.87
N LYS A 2 -33.03 17.68 41.05
CA LYS A 2 -32.29 16.40 41.13
C LYS A 2 -32.21 15.61 39.80
N SER A 3 -32.93 16.03 38.76
CA SER A 3 -32.95 15.35 37.46
C SER A 3 -31.83 15.84 36.51
N ILE A 4 -31.47 17.13 36.56
CA ILE A 4 -30.44 17.72 35.69
C ILE A 4 -29.03 17.19 36.03
N LEU A 5 -28.78 16.85 37.29
CA LEU A 5 -27.50 16.32 37.75
C LEU A 5 -27.22 14.88 37.25
N LYS A 6 -28.27 14.10 36.94
CA LYS A 6 -28.11 12.74 36.39
C LYS A 6 -27.85 12.75 34.89
N THR A 7 -28.42 13.70 34.16
CA THR A 7 -28.18 13.82 32.71
C THR A 7 -26.75 14.27 32.40
N LEU A 8 -26.13 15.05 33.29
CA LEU A 8 -24.74 15.49 33.13
C LEU A 8 -23.72 14.36 33.34
N PHE A 9 -24.07 13.31 34.08
CA PHE A 9 -23.16 12.19 34.37
C PHE A 9 -23.10 11.15 33.23
N ILE A 10 -24.12 11.08 32.37
CA ILE A 10 -24.19 10.10 31.26
C ILE A 10 -23.38 10.56 30.04
N ILE A 11 -23.13 11.87 29.88
CA ILE A 11 -22.37 12.42 28.74
C ILE A 11 -20.85 12.18 28.89
N VAL A 12 -20.36 11.86 30.08
CA VAL A 12 -18.92 11.72 30.36
C VAL A 12 -18.35 10.34 29.97
N ILE A 13 -19.18 9.35 29.67
CA ILE A 13 -18.72 7.97 29.38
C ILE A 13 -18.35 7.73 27.90
N ILE A 14 -18.67 8.66 26.99
CA ILE A 14 -18.38 8.49 25.54
C ILE A 14 -16.91 8.87 25.19
N GLY A 15 -16.13 9.38 26.15
CA GLY A 15 -14.76 9.83 25.94
C GLY A 15 -13.67 8.76 25.98
N LEU A 16 -13.99 7.48 26.23
CA LEU A 16 -12.98 6.42 26.30
C LEU A 16 -12.57 5.93 24.90
N HIS A 17 -11.66 6.72 24.31
CA HIS A 17 -10.50 6.26 23.58
C HIS A 17 -10.69 5.04 22.65
N GLY A 18 -11.40 5.26 21.55
CA GLY A 18 -11.09 4.59 20.29
C GLY A 18 -9.73 5.07 19.77
N CYS A 19 -8.63 4.60 20.37
CA CYS A 19 -7.34 4.67 19.71
C CYS A 19 -7.34 3.57 18.65
N SER A 20 -7.85 3.89 17.46
CA SER A 20 -7.63 3.05 16.28
C SER A 20 -6.11 2.83 16.17
N PRO A 21 -5.62 1.59 15.94
CA PRO A 21 -4.21 1.39 15.71
C PRO A 21 -3.83 2.29 14.52
N LYS A 22 -2.88 3.20 14.77
CA LYS A 22 -2.32 4.06 13.74
C LYS A 22 -1.95 3.18 12.56
N LEU A 23 -2.54 3.44 11.39
CA LEU A 23 -2.07 2.91 10.12
C LEU A 23 -0.56 3.15 10.11
N GLN A 24 0.21 2.07 10.24
CA GLN A 24 1.65 2.13 10.05
C GLN A 24 1.85 2.80 8.69
N PRO A 25 2.68 3.87 8.58
CA PRO A 25 3.00 4.40 7.26
C PRO A 25 3.46 3.23 6.39
N TYR A 26 2.90 3.09 5.18
CA TYR A 26 3.18 1.97 4.26
C TYR A 26 4.65 1.59 4.37
N SER A 27 4.91 0.39 4.90
CA SER A 27 6.19 0.12 5.55
C SER A 27 7.32 0.24 4.54
N ALA A 28 8.41 0.89 4.96
CA ALA A 28 9.62 1.06 4.15
C ALA A 28 10.36 -0.27 3.88
N GLU A 29 9.81 -1.41 4.31
CA GLU A 29 10.40 -2.73 4.15
C GLU A 29 10.06 -3.31 2.77
N VAL A 30 10.46 -2.61 1.71
CA VAL A 30 10.44 -3.13 0.34
C VAL A 30 11.87 -3.21 -0.17
N ASN A 31 12.34 -4.43 -0.43
CA ASN A 31 13.70 -4.70 -0.86
C ASN A 31 13.70 -5.34 -2.25
N PHE A 32 14.62 -4.92 -3.11
CA PHE A 32 14.86 -5.56 -4.40
C PHE A 32 15.37 -7.01 -4.21
N LEU A 33 14.87 -7.94 -5.03
CA LEU A 33 15.36 -9.32 -5.05
C LEU A 33 16.17 -9.60 -6.31
N TYR A 34 15.52 -9.58 -7.47
CA TYR A 34 16.13 -9.84 -8.77
C TYR A 34 15.21 -9.39 -9.92
N LYS A 35 15.74 -9.48 -11.13
CA LYS A 35 15.01 -9.26 -12.39
C LYS A 35 15.07 -10.54 -13.22
N GLU A 36 13.96 -10.88 -13.89
CA GLU A 36 13.92 -12.01 -14.81
C GLU A 36 13.90 -11.55 -16.28
N ALA A 37 13.09 -10.54 -16.60
CA ALA A 37 12.96 -9.99 -17.95
C ALA A 37 12.81 -8.45 -17.92
N GLN A 38 13.08 -7.79 -19.05
CA GLN A 38 12.77 -6.36 -19.22
C GLN A 38 11.28 -6.12 -18.96
N GLY A 39 10.94 -5.14 -18.10
CA GLY A 39 9.55 -4.86 -17.75
C GLY A 39 9.00 -5.60 -16.53
N THR A 40 9.81 -6.42 -15.87
CA THR A 40 9.43 -7.13 -14.64
C THR A 40 10.39 -6.85 -13.50
N ILE A 41 9.87 -6.81 -12.28
CA ILE A 41 10.68 -6.67 -11.07
C ILE A 41 10.18 -7.61 -9.97
N ALA A 42 11.11 -8.27 -9.28
CA ALA A 42 10.82 -9.05 -8.08
C ALA A 42 11.31 -8.28 -6.84
N ILE A 43 10.42 -8.08 -5.88
CA ILE A 43 10.68 -7.38 -4.62
C ILE A 43 10.13 -8.16 -3.44
N LYS A 44 10.81 -8.07 -2.30
CA LYS A 44 10.30 -8.55 -1.02
C LYS A 44 9.65 -7.39 -0.30
N SER A 45 8.40 -7.57 0.13
CA SER A 45 7.64 -6.57 0.86
C SER A 45 7.11 -7.15 2.17
N THR A 46 7.26 -6.44 3.27
CA THR A 46 6.59 -6.77 4.53
C THR A 46 5.25 -6.06 4.63
N GLY A 47 4.21 -6.80 5.01
CA GLY A 47 2.87 -6.27 5.25
C GLY A 47 2.32 -6.65 6.62
N TYR A 48 1.31 -5.90 7.06
CA TYR A 48 0.71 -5.97 8.38
C TYR A 48 -0.81 -6.14 8.30
N GLY A 49 -1.41 -6.90 9.22
CA GLY A 49 -2.86 -7.10 9.24
C GLY A 49 -3.39 -7.86 10.45
N GLY A 50 -4.71 -7.91 10.60
CA GLY A 50 -5.38 -8.68 11.66
C GLY A 50 -5.31 -10.19 11.40
N ASN A 51 -5.28 -10.58 10.13
CA ASN A 51 -5.14 -11.96 9.68
C ASN A 51 -4.09 -12.08 8.56
N ARG A 52 -3.87 -13.32 8.10
CA ARG A 52 -2.87 -13.63 7.07
C ARG A 52 -3.18 -12.95 5.74
N ALA A 53 -4.44 -12.99 5.30
CA ALA A 53 -4.85 -12.40 4.04
C ALA A 53 -4.72 -10.87 4.05
N ASP A 54 -5.05 -10.22 5.16
CA ASP A 54 -4.87 -8.78 5.33
C ASP A 54 -3.38 -8.40 5.25
N ALA A 55 -2.51 -9.14 5.94
CA ALA A 55 -1.07 -8.86 5.95
C ALA A 55 -0.43 -9.07 4.57
N ILE A 56 -0.85 -10.10 3.82
CA ILE A 56 -0.40 -10.31 2.43
C ILE A 56 -0.89 -9.17 1.53
N MET A 57 -2.14 -8.75 1.69
CA MET A 57 -2.71 -7.65 0.91
C MET A 57 -2.00 -6.32 1.19
N ASP A 58 -1.66 -6.06 2.45
CA ASP A 58 -0.88 -4.90 2.85
C ASP A 58 0.53 -4.95 2.24
N ALA A 59 1.19 -6.12 2.24
CA ALA A 59 2.50 -6.29 1.59
C ALA A 59 2.44 -5.96 0.09
N GLN A 60 1.37 -6.40 -0.59
CA GLN A 60 1.10 -6.05 -1.99
C GLN A 60 0.92 -4.54 -2.17
N LYS A 61 0.09 -3.90 -1.35
CA LYS A 61 -0.12 -2.44 -1.41
C LYS A 61 1.18 -1.67 -1.15
N ASN A 62 2.00 -2.10 -0.19
CA ASN A 62 3.31 -1.51 0.13
C ASN A 62 4.24 -1.57 -1.09
N ALA A 63 4.33 -2.73 -1.74
CA ALA A 63 5.12 -2.92 -2.96
C ALA A 63 4.72 -1.92 -4.07
N PHE A 64 3.42 -1.79 -4.35
CA PHE A 64 2.95 -0.84 -5.36
C PHE A 64 3.12 0.63 -4.94
N ASN A 65 2.90 0.97 -3.67
CA ASN A 65 3.14 2.33 -3.17
C ASN A 65 4.60 2.75 -3.33
N VAL A 66 5.55 1.85 -3.03
CA VAL A 66 6.98 2.12 -3.21
C VAL A 66 7.30 2.35 -4.69
N LEU A 67 6.83 1.48 -5.58
CA LEU A 67 7.01 1.66 -7.03
C LEU A 67 6.44 2.99 -7.54
N LEU A 68 5.24 3.36 -7.08
CA LEU A 68 4.54 4.54 -7.56
C LEU A 68 5.16 5.84 -7.03
N PHE A 69 5.52 5.89 -5.75
CA PHE A 69 5.77 7.16 -5.05
C PHE A 69 7.15 7.29 -4.41
N LYS A 70 7.97 6.24 -4.40
CA LYS A 70 9.30 6.28 -3.77
C LYS A 70 10.45 5.84 -4.69
N GLY A 71 10.19 4.88 -5.57
CA GLY A 71 11.23 4.16 -6.31
C GLY A 71 11.91 3.08 -5.46
N ILE A 72 12.72 2.25 -6.11
CA ILE A 72 13.46 1.12 -5.53
C ILE A 72 14.95 1.32 -5.84
N PRO A 73 15.77 1.71 -4.84
CA PRO A 73 17.19 1.93 -5.02
C PRO A 73 17.93 0.73 -5.64
N GLY A 74 18.94 1.01 -6.47
CA GLY A 74 19.73 -0.03 -7.13
C GLY A 74 19.03 -0.68 -8.35
N THR A 75 17.94 -0.10 -8.83
CA THR A 75 17.18 -0.59 -9.99
C THR A 75 16.94 0.52 -11.01
N GLU A 76 16.44 0.17 -12.20
CA GLU A 76 15.98 1.14 -13.21
C GLU A 76 14.69 1.89 -12.79
N LEU A 77 14.07 1.45 -11.69
CA LEU A 77 12.92 2.09 -11.05
C LEU A 77 13.37 2.78 -9.75
N ASN A 78 14.60 3.28 -9.70
CA ASN A 78 15.17 3.99 -8.55
C ASN A 78 14.51 5.33 -8.23
N VAL A 79 13.71 5.85 -9.15
CA VAL A 79 12.86 7.02 -8.97
C VAL A 79 11.39 6.60 -9.00
N PRO A 80 10.49 7.35 -8.33
CA PRO A 80 9.06 7.07 -8.39
C PRO A 80 8.53 7.11 -9.83
N LEU A 81 7.55 6.26 -10.14
CA LEU A 81 6.82 6.36 -11.40
C LEU A 81 6.00 7.66 -11.48
N ILE A 82 5.50 8.15 -10.34
CA ILE A 82 4.69 9.37 -10.23
C ILE A 82 5.46 10.40 -9.41
N GLU A 83 5.82 11.52 -10.04
CA GLU A 83 6.71 12.54 -9.45
C GLU A 83 6.14 13.22 -8.19
N ASN A 84 4.85 13.54 -8.18
CA ASN A 84 4.21 14.26 -7.08
C ASN A 84 3.02 13.48 -6.53
N GLU A 85 3.24 12.75 -5.43
CA GLU A 85 2.23 11.94 -4.76
C GLU A 85 0.99 12.75 -4.35
N ASN A 86 1.18 13.94 -3.76
CA ASN A 86 0.08 14.76 -3.24
C ASN A 86 -0.82 15.25 -4.39
N THR A 87 -0.21 15.82 -5.43
CA THR A 87 -0.94 16.29 -6.61
C THR A 87 -1.63 15.13 -7.33
N ALA A 88 -0.94 13.99 -7.50
CA ALA A 88 -1.53 12.82 -8.14
C ALA A 88 -2.72 12.28 -7.36
N LYS A 89 -2.61 12.12 -6.04
CA LYS A 89 -3.71 11.65 -5.19
C LYS A 89 -4.89 12.61 -5.16
N SER A 90 -4.63 13.92 -5.21
CA SER A 90 -5.69 14.93 -5.28
C SER A 90 -6.42 14.90 -6.62
N ASN A 91 -5.68 14.87 -7.73
CA ASN A 91 -6.27 14.98 -9.06
C ASN A 91 -6.87 13.66 -9.58
N HIS A 92 -6.40 12.51 -9.08
CA HIS A 92 -6.80 11.17 -9.53
C HIS A 92 -7.28 10.30 -8.37
N ALA A 93 -8.03 10.87 -7.42
CA ALA A 93 -8.52 10.15 -6.24
C ALA A 93 -9.29 8.88 -6.59
N ASP A 94 -10.17 8.94 -7.61
CA ASP A 94 -10.94 7.79 -8.08
C ASP A 94 -10.06 6.68 -8.65
N TYR A 95 -8.98 7.04 -9.36
CA TYR A 95 -8.02 6.05 -9.86
C TYR A 95 -7.38 5.31 -8.69
N PHE A 96 -6.85 6.03 -7.69
CA PHE A 96 -6.17 5.40 -6.55
C PHE A 96 -7.11 4.60 -5.65
N LYS A 97 -8.37 5.05 -5.49
CA LYS A 97 -9.41 4.27 -4.82
C LYS A 97 -9.61 2.93 -5.54
N LYS A 98 -9.84 2.95 -6.86
CA LYS A 98 -9.99 1.72 -7.66
C LYS A 98 -8.71 0.87 -7.63
N PHE A 99 -7.55 1.52 -7.69
CA PHE A 99 -6.24 0.87 -7.70
C PHE A 99 -6.02 0.06 -6.42
N PHE A 100 -6.15 0.69 -5.25
CA PHE A 100 -5.81 0.08 -3.96
C PHE A 100 -6.99 -0.60 -3.25
N ASP A 101 -8.18 -0.01 -3.25
CA ASP A 101 -9.32 -0.51 -2.47
C ASP A 101 -10.07 -1.61 -3.23
N GLU A 102 -10.28 -1.40 -4.53
CA GLU A 102 -10.86 -2.41 -5.44
C GLU A 102 -9.80 -3.36 -6.01
N ARG A 103 -8.54 -3.20 -5.59
CA ARG A 103 -7.42 -4.11 -5.87
C ARG A 103 -7.07 -4.23 -7.35
N ASN A 104 -7.31 -3.19 -8.15
CA ASN A 104 -6.92 -3.17 -9.57
C ASN A 104 -5.41 -3.31 -9.78
N TYR A 105 -4.57 -3.01 -8.78
CA TYR A 105 -3.12 -3.29 -8.83
C TYR A 105 -2.81 -4.77 -9.17
N ARG A 106 -3.72 -5.70 -8.87
CA ARG A 106 -3.53 -7.14 -9.14
C ARG A 106 -3.38 -7.45 -10.62
N LYS A 107 -3.86 -6.59 -11.52
CA LYS A 107 -3.66 -6.72 -12.97
C LYS A 107 -2.17 -6.70 -13.37
N PHE A 108 -1.33 -6.11 -12.52
CA PHE A 108 0.12 -6.00 -12.74
C PHE A 108 0.91 -6.97 -11.86
N LEU A 109 0.25 -7.71 -10.96
CA LEU A 109 0.84 -8.68 -10.06
C LEU A 109 1.01 -10.02 -10.79
N MET A 110 2.25 -10.42 -11.04
CA MET A 110 2.57 -11.69 -11.69
C MET A 110 2.63 -12.85 -10.70
N SER A 111 3.20 -12.62 -9.51
CA SER A 111 3.22 -13.59 -8.42
C SER A 111 3.28 -12.91 -7.07
N SER A 112 2.81 -13.63 -6.05
CA SER A 112 2.81 -13.21 -4.64
C SER A 112 3.04 -14.44 -3.78
N THR A 113 4.29 -14.72 -3.45
CA THR A 113 4.69 -15.90 -2.70
C THR A 113 5.13 -15.48 -1.32
N GLU A 114 4.57 -16.10 -0.28
CA GLU A 114 5.02 -15.84 1.08
C GLU A 114 6.47 -16.29 1.26
N SER A 115 7.33 -15.39 1.75
CA SER A 115 8.75 -15.66 1.99
C SER A 115 9.11 -15.70 3.47
N SER A 116 8.11 -15.56 4.35
CA SER A 116 8.23 -15.80 5.79
C SER A 116 6.98 -16.46 6.35
N ASN A 117 7.11 -17.03 7.55
CA ASN A 117 5.94 -17.38 8.36
C ASN A 117 5.19 -16.11 8.81
N LEU A 118 3.91 -16.28 9.16
CA LEU A 118 3.11 -15.22 9.77
C LEU A 118 3.54 -15.03 11.23
N ILE A 119 4.01 -13.82 11.56
CA ILE A 119 4.54 -13.50 12.89
C ILE A 119 3.52 -12.63 13.63
N LYS A 120 3.13 -13.03 14.84
CA LYS A 120 2.31 -12.19 15.73
C LYS A 120 3.19 -11.07 16.31
N ILE A 121 2.70 -9.83 16.24
CA ILE A 121 3.35 -8.65 16.81
C ILE A 121 2.36 -7.92 17.74
N LYS A 122 2.85 -6.93 18.49
CA LYS A 122 1.97 -6.06 19.27
C LYS A 122 1.01 -5.33 18.33
N GLY A 123 -0.28 -5.58 18.47
CA GLY A 123 -1.33 -4.92 17.69
C GLY A 123 -1.65 -5.56 16.33
N GLY A 124 -1.09 -6.71 15.97
CA GLY A 124 -1.44 -7.38 14.72
C GLY A 124 -0.54 -8.55 14.36
N LYS A 125 -0.46 -8.83 13.06
CA LYS A 125 0.41 -9.85 12.47
C LYS A 125 1.20 -9.23 11.33
N LYS A 126 2.42 -9.73 11.08
CA LYS A 126 3.25 -9.35 9.95
C LYS A 126 3.72 -10.55 9.15
N ILE A 127 3.94 -10.34 7.85
CA ILE A 127 4.47 -11.36 6.93
C ILE A 127 5.29 -10.69 5.83
N SER A 128 6.36 -11.35 5.38
CA SER A 128 7.11 -10.95 4.20
C SER A 128 6.65 -11.77 3.00
N VAL A 129 6.49 -11.09 1.86
CA VAL A 129 5.99 -11.65 0.62
C VAL A 129 6.94 -11.25 -0.50
N ASP A 130 7.38 -12.23 -1.28
CA ASP A 130 8.11 -12.02 -2.53
C ASP A 130 7.09 -11.81 -3.64
N ILE A 131 7.13 -10.63 -4.23
CA ILE A 131 6.14 -10.08 -5.15
C ILE A 131 6.82 -9.81 -6.48
N LYS A 132 6.25 -10.34 -7.56
CA LYS A 132 6.69 -10.06 -8.92
C LYS A 132 5.67 -9.17 -9.62
N ILE A 133 6.14 -8.05 -10.19
CA ILE A 133 5.31 -7.04 -10.82
C ILE A 133 5.73 -6.82 -12.27
N ASN A 134 4.75 -6.78 -13.16
CA ASN A 134 4.92 -6.28 -14.53
C ASN A 134 4.79 -4.76 -14.53
N TYR A 135 5.91 -4.06 -14.32
CA TYR A 135 5.91 -2.61 -14.23
C TYR A 135 5.75 -1.93 -15.60
N ASN A 136 5.98 -2.64 -16.72
CA ASN A 136 5.71 -2.11 -18.05
C ASN A 136 4.20 -1.96 -18.30
N SER A 137 3.41 -2.97 -17.95
CA SER A 137 1.95 -2.88 -18.02
C SER A 137 1.41 -1.82 -17.05
N LEU A 138 2.00 -1.70 -15.86
CA LEU A 138 1.66 -0.64 -14.91
C LEU A 138 1.94 0.74 -15.50
N ARG A 139 3.12 0.96 -16.10
CA ARG A 139 3.47 2.23 -16.74
C ARG A 139 2.46 2.61 -17.83
N LYS A 140 2.10 1.66 -18.70
CA LYS A 140 1.09 1.89 -19.75
C LYS A 140 -0.28 2.26 -19.18
N ASP A 141 -0.70 1.63 -18.09
CA ASP A 141 -1.95 1.98 -17.42
C ASP A 141 -1.90 3.40 -16.85
N LEU A 142 -0.79 3.79 -16.20
CA LEU A 142 -0.60 5.14 -15.69
C LEU A 142 -0.60 6.20 -16.81
N GLU A 143 0.03 5.89 -17.95
CA GLU A 143 0.03 6.75 -19.15
C GLU A 143 -1.38 6.91 -19.74
N ASN A 144 -2.14 5.82 -19.82
CA ASN A 144 -3.50 5.83 -20.37
C ASN A 144 -4.52 6.52 -19.46
N ASN A 145 -4.24 6.59 -18.15
CA ASN A 145 -5.06 7.29 -17.17
C ASN A 145 -4.50 8.68 -16.82
N GLU A 146 -3.55 9.20 -17.61
CA GLU A 146 -3.00 10.56 -17.50
C GLU A 146 -2.27 10.87 -16.17
N LEU A 147 -1.84 9.84 -15.43
CA LEU A 147 -1.05 10.00 -14.21
C LEU A 147 0.42 10.34 -14.51
N ILE A 148 0.92 9.89 -15.65
CA ILE A 148 2.30 10.13 -16.10
C ILE A 148 2.31 10.46 -17.60
N ARG A 149 3.37 11.13 -18.04
CA ARG A 149 3.54 11.49 -19.46
C ARG A 149 3.89 10.25 -20.28
N LYS A 150 3.36 10.19 -21.50
CA LYS A 150 3.77 9.20 -22.52
C LYS A 150 5.18 9.53 -22.99
N PHE A 151 6.05 8.53 -23.03
CA PHE A 151 7.39 8.66 -23.60
C PHE A 151 7.43 8.04 -25.00
N GLY A 152 7.81 8.84 -26.00
CA GLY A 152 7.94 8.43 -27.40
C GLY A 152 6.63 8.56 -28.18
N PHE A 153 6.63 9.45 -29.18
CA PHE A 153 5.68 9.47 -30.30
C PHE A 153 6.40 8.97 -31.55
#